data_AF-A0A7T3RFB5-F1
#
_entry.id   AF-A0A7T3RFB5-F1
#
_cell.length_a   1.000
_cell.length_b   1.000
_cell.length_c   1.000
_cell.angle_alpha   90.00
_cell.angle_beta   90.00
_cell.angle_gamma   90.00
#
_symmetry.space_group_name_H-M   'P 1'
#
loop_
_entity.id
_entity.type
_entity.pdbx_description
1 polymer ?
#
loop_
_entity_poly.entity_id
_entity_poly.type
_entity_poly.pdbx_seq_one_letter_code
_entity_poly.pdbx_strand_id
1 'polypeptide(L)'
;MYIDKTELGKLYDMFTTCAPIFTALGDANRPKLILDIADAGEGGANVSTLAAKSHLSRPAVSHHLKVLRDSGFVTTLKRGTQIFYRLNLVHNLDKIDTLVHGIQEVIERVKETQLQELNSSTQRAIDAIIFDMDGVLFDSESITRKMWKQAAQEYSVSDIETAVSDCTGRSIPDTCAYLVKKYGRSFPAMEFRKRCSELFHAYVDKNGLPLMYYAREILDYLKQHGYRLALASSTRKSVVEKELADAGLRGYFETVTCGDMVTHSKPDPEIYMEACRSLGVDPLKCLAIEDSPNGILSAYGAGLKPVMIPDQIQPDDEIKARLFILCSNLKELEKYL
;
A
#
# COMPACT_ATOMS: atom_id res chain seq x y z
N MET A 1 12.87 16.91 -7.12
CA MET A 1 12.81 16.12 -8.37
C MET A 1 13.75 16.68 -9.44
N TYR A 2 14.98 16.17 -9.51
CA TYR A 2 15.95 16.51 -10.55
C TYR A 2 16.10 15.31 -11.50
N ILE A 3 15.56 15.39 -12.71
CA ILE A 3 15.86 14.41 -13.75
C ILE A 3 17.12 14.91 -14.46
N ASP A 4 18.16 14.08 -14.53
CA ASP A 4 19.43 14.46 -15.17
C ASP A 4 19.19 14.83 -16.63
N LYS A 5 19.75 15.97 -17.04
CA LYS A 5 19.70 16.46 -18.42
C LYS A 5 20.29 15.45 -19.40
N THR A 6 21.28 14.66 -18.97
CA THR A 6 21.89 13.59 -19.76
C THR A 6 20.88 12.47 -20.04
N GLU A 7 20.07 12.12 -19.05
CA GLU A 7 19.08 11.04 -19.13
C GLU A 7 17.88 11.48 -19.99
N LEU A 8 17.40 12.71 -19.82
CA LEU A 8 16.42 13.31 -20.73
C LEU A 8 16.94 13.37 -22.16
N GLY A 9 18.24 13.61 -22.35
CA GLY A 9 18.89 13.52 -23.66
C GLY A 9 18.78 12.12 -24.28
N LYS A 10 19.10 11.06 -23.52
CA LYS A 10 18.96 9.68 -23.99
C LYS A 10 17.52 9.34 -24.37
N LEU A 11 16.56 9.68 -23.51
CA LEU A 11 15.14 9.47 -23.81
C LEU A 11 14.71 10.24 -25.06
N TYR A 12 15.14 11.49 -25.21
CA TYR A 12 14.87 12.29 -26.39
C TYR A 12 15.42 11.64 -27.67
N ASP A 13 16.63 11.08 -27.62
CA ASP A 13 17.23 10.36 -28.76
C ASP A 13 16.43 9.08 -29.11
N MET A 14 15.97 8.34 -28.10
CA MET A 14 15.11 7.16 -28.28
C MET A 14 13.75 7.54 -28.87
N PHE A 15 13.13 8.61 -28.39
CA PHE A 15 11.90 9.17 -28.96
C PHE A 15 12.09 9.60 -30.40
N THR A 16 13.17 10.30 -30.70
CA THR A 16 13.51 10.75 -32.06
C THR A 16 13.71 9.55 -33.01
N THR A 17 14.32 8.48 -32.52
CA THR A 17 14.48 7.22 -33.26
C THR A 17 13.13 6.54 -33.56
N CYS A 18 12.17 6.66 -32.65
CA CYS A 18 10.82 6.11 -32.81
C CYS A 18 9.84 7.05 -33.54
N ALA A 19 10.16 8.33 -33.72
CA ALA A 19 9.25 9.31 -34.31
C ALA A 19 8.72 8.92 -35.71
N PRO A 20 9.52 8.34 -36.63
CA PRO A 20 9.00 7.84 -37.91
C PRO A 20 7.99 6.71 -37.75
N ILE A 21 8.18 5.85 -36.74
CA ILE A 21 7.28 4.73 -36.42
C ILE A 21 5.91 5.28 -36.00
N PHE A 22 5.90 6.22 -35.06
CA PHE A 22 4.65 6.85 -34.59
C PHE A 22 3.96 7.67 -35.68
N THR A 23 4.72 8.37 -36.51
CA THR A 23 4.18 9.12 -37.65
C THR A 23 3.53 8.19 -38.68
N ALA A 24 4.15 7.04 -38.93
CA ALA A 24 3.57 6.03 -39.80
C ALA A 24 2.29 5.44 -39.21
N LEU A 25 2.24 5.14 -37.90
CA LEU A 25 1.06 4.56 -37.25
C LEU A 25 -0.07 5.56 -36.95
N GLY A 26 0.23 6.86 -36.89
CA GLY A 26 -0.75 7.90 -36.54
C GLY A 26 -1.83 8.17 -37.60
N ASP A 27 -1.67 7.63 -38.82
CA ASP A 27 -2.70 7.70 -39.87
C ASP A 27 -3.67 6.52 -39.74
N ALA A 28 -4.97 6.79 -39.61
CA ALA A 28 -5.99 5.78 -39.33
C ALA A 28 -6.05 4.64 -40.37
N ASN A 29 -5.59 4.84 -41.60
CA ASN A 29 -5.66 3.83 -42.65
C ASN A 29 -4.48 2.85 -42.62
N ARG A 30 -3.32 3.27 -42.12
CA ARG A 30 -2.09 2.48 -42.19
C ARG A 30 -2.09 1.26 -41.25
N PRO A 31 -2.57 1.34 -39.99
CA PRO A 31 -2.76 0.16 -39.14
C PRO A 31 -3.68 -0.88 -39.79
N LYS A 32 -4.73 -0.46 -40.48
CA LYS A 32 -5.63 -1.39 -41.18
C LYS A 32 -4.92 -2.09 -42.35
N LEU A 33 -4.13 -1.36 -43.14
CA LEU A 33 -3.31 -1.96 -44.20
C LEU A 33 -2.25 -2.92 -43.66
N ILE A 34 -1.64 -2.63 -42.49
CA ILE A 34 -0.70 -3.54 -41.81
C ILE A 34 -1.41 -4.86 -41.48
N LEU A 35 -2.62 -4.81 -40.92
CA LEU A 35 -3.41 -6.01 -40.63
C LEU A 35 -3.75 -6.79 -41.91
N ASP A 36 -4.19 -6.10 -42.96
CA ASP A 36 -4.56 -6.77 -44.22
C ASP A 36 -3.35 -7.42 -44.91
N ILE A 37 -2.13 -6.90 -44.70
CA ILE A 37 -0.88 -7.52 -45.15
C ILE A 37 -0.50 -8.72 -44.26
N ALA A 38 -0.73 -8.62 -42.94
CA ALA A 38 -0.53 -9.72 -42.00
C ALA A 38 -1.38 -10.94 -42.39
N ASP A 39 -2.65 -10.70 -42.70
CA ASP A 39 -3.61 -11.73 -43.12
C ASP A 39 -3.22 -12.43 -44.43
N ALA A 40 -2.43 -11.77 -45.28
CA ALA A 40 -1.90 -12.36 -46.51
C ALA A 40 -0.71 -13.31 -46.26
N GLY A 41 -0.19 -13.36 -45.03
CA GLY A 41 0.90 -14.23 -44.62
C GLY A 41 2.20 -13.98 -45.40
N GLU A 42 3.02 -15.04 -45.53
CA GLU A 42 4.33 -14.94 -46.19
C GLU A 42 4.26 -14.56 -47.68
N GLY A 43 3.10 -14.78 -48.31
CA GLY A 43 2.84 -14.42 -49.70
C GLY A 43 2.80 -12.92 -49.95
N GLY A 44 2.52 -12.13 -48.91
CA GLY A 44 2.31 -10.69 -49.00
C GLY A 44 1.07 -10.30 -49.79
N ALA A 45 0.74 -9.02 -49.77
CA ALA A 45 -0.41 -8.46 -50.49
C ALA A 45 0.03 -7.45 -51.55
N ASN A 46 -0.66 -7.40 -52.69
CA ASN A 46 -0.40 -6.39 -53.72
C ASN A 46 -1.41 -5.23 -53.62
N VAL A 47 -1.07 -4.10 -54.26
CA VAL A 47 -1.89 -2.88 -54.22
C VAL A 47 -3.34 -3.13 -54.63
N SER A 48 -3.58 -3.97 -55.65
CA SER A 48 -4.93 -4.25 -56.14
C SER A 48 -5.75 -5.01 -55.09
N THR A 49 -5.15 -6.01 -54.43
CA THR A 49 -5.80 -6.78 -53.36
C THR A 49 -6.10 -5.94 -52.12
N LEU A 50 -5.18 -5.05 -51.75
CA LEU A 50 -5.36 -4.15 -50.60
C LEU A 50 -6.40 -3.07 -50.87
N ALA A 51 -6.38 -2.47 -52.07
CA ALA A 51 -7.38 -1.50 -52.48
C ALA A 51 -8.79 -2.10 -52.47
N ALA A 52 -8.96 -3.34 -52.94
CA ALA A 52 -10.25 -4.03 -52.94
C ALA A 52 -10.80 -4.34 -51.53
N LYS A 53 -9.93 -4.47 -50.52
CA LYS A 53 -10.30 -4.68 -49.11
C LYS A 53 -10.49 -3.37 -48.33
N SER A 54 -10.12 -2.24 -48.91
CA SER A 54 -10.14 -0.93 -48.26
C SER A 54 -11.15 0.01 -48.93
N HIS A 55 -11.47 1.12 -48.29
CA HIS A 55 -12.24 2.21 -48.92
C HIS A 55 -11.35 3.14 -49.77
N LEU A 56 -10.05 2.83 -49.89
CA LEU A 56 -9.05 3.69 -50.52
C LEU A 56 -8.85 3.36 -52.00
N SER A 57 -8.55 4.41 -52.77
CA SER A 57 -8.14 4.24 -54.17
C SER A 57 -6.76 3.58 -54.27
N ARG A 58 -6.47 2.92 -55.40
CA ARG A 58 -5.14 2.32 -55.66
C ARG A 58 -3.98 3.32 -55.53
N PRO A 59 -4.10 4.58 -56.01
CA PRO A 59 -3.08 5.61 -55.75
C PRO A 59 -2.91 5.91 -54.25
N ALA A 60 -4.00 6.03 -53.49
CA ALA A 60 -3.94 6.27 -52.05
C ALA A 60 -3.27 5.10 -51.31
N VAL A 61 -3.66 3.86 -51.59
CA VAL A 61 -3.01 2.67 -51.04
C VAL A 61 -1.51 2.65 -51.35
N SER A 62 -1.13 2.97 -52.60
CA SER A 62 0.29 3.04 -52.99
C SER A 62 1.05 4.10 -52.20
N HIS A 63 0.43 5.25 -51.93
CA HIS A 63 1.00 6.29 -51.09
C HIS A 63 1.22 5.81 -49.64
N HIS A 64 0.22 5.20 -49.01
CA HIS A 64 0.36 4.66 -47.65
C HIS A 64 1.41 3.55 -47.56
N LEU A 65 1.46 2.65 -48.55
CA LEU A 65 2.45 1.57 -48.61
C LEU A 65 3.88 2.10 -48.78
N LYS A 66 4.05 3.20 -49.53
CA LYS A 66 5.35 3.89 -49.61
C LYS A 66 5.78 4.38 -48.23
N VAL A 67 4.90 5.06 -47.49
CA VAL A 67 5.22 5.55 -46.13
C VAL A 67 5.53 4.40 -45.18
N LEU A 68 4.74 3.32 -45.21
CA LEU A 68 4.97 2.13 -44.40
C LEU A 68 6.31 1.46 -44.72
N ARG A 69 6.67 1.39 -46.00
CA ARG A 69 7.95 0.83 -46.44
C ARG A 69 9.12 1.71 -45.99
N ASP A 70 9.02 3.02 -46.21
CA ASP A 70 10.06 3.98 -45.86
C ASP A 70 10.23 4.06 -44.32
N SER A 71 9.20 3.73 -43.54
CA SER A 71 9.22 3.61 -42.08
C SER A 71 9.53 2.19 -41.57
N GLY A 72 9.91 1.27 -42.47
CA GLY A 72 10.39 -0.06 -42.13
C GLY A 72 9.32 -1.11 -41.81
N PHE A 73 8.02 -0.78 -41.80
CA PHE A 73 6.93 -1.71 -41.46
C PHE A 73 6.67 -2.79 -42.50
N VAL A 74 7.01 -2.51 -43.76
CA VAL A 74 6.79 -3.44 -44.87
C VAL A 74 8.00 -3.51 -45.79
N THR A 75 8.21 -4.67 -46.38
CA THR A 75 9.20 -4.91 -47.43
C THR A 75 8.50 -5.35 -48.71
N THR A 76 9.18 -5.23 -49.85
CA THR A 76 8.61 -5.57 -51.16
C THR A 76 9.20 -6.85 -51.71
N LEU A 77 8.35 -7.68 -52.31
CA LEU A 77 8.70 -8.90 -53.04
C LEU A 77 8.19 -8.78 -54.48
N LYS A 78 9.06 -8.98 -55.47
CA LYS A 78 8.66 -8.95 -56.88
C LYS A 78 8.35 -10.36 -57.36
N ARG A 79 7.17 -10.57 -57.95
CA ARG A 79 6.74 -11.84 -58.55
C ARG A 79 6.24 -11.56 -59.97
N GLY A 80 7.03 -11.92 -60.98
CA GLY A 80 6.79 -11.54 -62.36
C GLY A 80 6.75 -10.02 -62.53
N THR A 81 5.63 -9.49 -63.03
CA THR A 81 5.40 -8.04 -63.20
C THR A 81 4.77 -7.37 -61.98
N GLN A 82 4.41 -8.12 -60.94
CA GLN A 82 3.70 -7.62 -59.76
C GLN A 82 4.61 -7.41 -58.54
N ILE A 83 4.25 -6.43 -57.71
CA ILE A 83 4.92 -6.12 -56.43
C ILE A 83 3.97 -6.49 -55.29
N PHE A 84 4.47 -7.29 -54.36
CA PHE A 84 3.80 -7.70 -53.13
C PHE A 84 4.50 -7.05 -51.93
N TYR A 85 3.73 -6.71 -50.90
CA TYR A 85 4.20 -6.12 -49.66
C TYR A 85 4.06 -7.16 -48.54
N ARG A 86 5.09 -7.34 -47.73
CA ARG A 86 5.12 -8.23 -46.58
C ARG A 86 5.51 -7.45 -45.33
N LEU A 87 4.97 -7.83 -44.19
CA LEU A 87 5.38 -7.25 -42.92
C LEU A 87 6.87 -7.43 -42.64
N ASN A 88 7.46 -6.39 -42.06
CA ASN A 88 8.78 -6.39 -41.47
C ASN A 88 8.68 -5.58 -40.17
N LEU A 89 8.63 -6.27 -39.03
CA LEU A 89 8.39 -5.60 -37.75
C LEU A 89 9.58 -5.67 -36.79
N VAL A 90 10.54 -6.58 -37.04
CA VAL A 90 11.62 -6.91 -36.08
C VAL A 90 12.34 -5.64 -35.61
N HIS A 91 12.88 -4.85 -36.53
CA HIS A 91 13.63 -3.64 -36.19
C HIS A 91 12.78 -2.52 -35.57
N ASN A 92 11.48 -2.50 -35.81
CA ASN A 92 10.60 -1.49 -35.22
C ASN A 92 10.16 -1.89 -33.81
N LEU A 93 9.94 -3.18 -33.57
CA LEU A 93 9.64 -3.72 -32.25
C LEU A 93 10.81 -3.51 -31.29
N ASP A 94 12.04 -3.79 -31.72
CA ASP A 94 13.24 -3.56 -30.87
C ASP A 94 13.38 -2.09 -30.44
N LYS A 95 13.09 -1.15 -31.36
CA LYS A 95 13.15 0.29 -31.07
C LYS A 95 12.07 0.74 -30.08
N ILE A 96 10.84 0.27 -30.28
CA ILE A 96 9.72 0.56 -29.37
C ILE A 96 10.02 -0.03 -27.99
N ASP A 97 10.49 -1.28 -27.95
CA ASP A 97 10.84 -1.97 -26.72
C ASP A 97 11.91 -1.20 -25.94
N THR A 98 12.97 -0.76 -26.64
CA THR A 98 14.02 0.08 -26.06
C THR A 98 13.43 1.35 -25.45
N LEU A 99 12.56 2.07 -26.17
CA LEU A 99 11.91 3.29 -25.68
C LEU A 99 11.05 3.03 -24.43
N VAL A 100 10.25 1.96 -24.42
CA VAL A 100 9.39 1.61 -23.28
C VAL A 100 10.22 1.33 -22.05
N HIS A 101 11.29 0.54 -22.17
CA HIS A 101 12.21 0.27 -21.06
C HIS A 101 12.86 1.55 -20.52
N GLY A 102 13.34 2.44 -21.40
CA GLY A 102 13.92 3.71 -20.96
C GLY A 102 12.92 4.61 -20.22
N ILE A 103 11.66 4.63 -20.65
CA ILE A 103 10.59 5.37 -19.95
C ILE A 103 10.33 4.74 -18.57
N GLN A 104 10.27 3.41 -18.48
CA GLN A 104 10.08 2.70 -17.22
C GLN A 104 11.20 2.99 -16.22
N GLU A 105 12.46 2.97 -16.67
CA GLU A 105 13.59 3.32 -15.80
C GLU A 105 13.46 4.72 -15.20
N VAL A 106 13.07 5.71 -16.01
CA VAL A 106 12.88 7.09 -15.52
C VAL A 106 11.72 7.17 -14.54
N ILE A 107 10.61 6.46 -14.80
CA ILE A 107 9.47 6.41 -13.87
C ILE A 107 9.89 5.86 -12.50
N GLU A 108 10.63 4.74 -12.47
CA GLU A 108 11.07 4.13 -11.22
C GLU A 108 12.04 5.03 -10.45
N ARG A 109 13.00 5.66 -11.13
CA ARG A 109 13.93 6.62 -10.48
C ARG A 109 13.20 7.84 -9.90
N VAL A 110 12.18 8.36 -10.59
CA VAL A 110 11.40 9.50 -10.07
C VAL A 110 10.67 9.11 -8.78
N LYS A 111 10.12 7.90 -8.70
CA LYS A 111 9.50 7.38 -7.46
C LYS A 111 10.54 7.24 -6.34
N GLU A 112 11.69 6.66 -6.63
CA GLU A 112 12.79 6.52 -5.67
C GLU A 112 13.29 7.88 -5.15
N THR A 113 13.42 8.88 -6.03
CA THR A 113 13.86 10.23 -5.64
C THR A 113 12.83 10.94 -4.77
N GLN A 114 11.53 10.79 -5.05
CA GLN A 114 10.46 11.33 -4.19
C GLN A 114 10.46 10.68 -2.81
N LEU A 115 10.67 9.36 -2.74
CA LEU A 115 10.88 8.65 -1.48
C LEU A 115 12.10 9.20 -0.73
N GLN A 116 13.23 9.40 -1.40
CA GLN A 116 14.45 9.95 -0.78
C GLN A 116 14.31 11.43 -0.34
N GLU A 117 13.58 12.27 -1.07
CA GLU A 117 13.28 13.66 -0.68
C GLU A 117 12.35 13.69 0.55
N LEU A 118 11.35 12.79 0.63
CA LEU A 118 10.58 12.57 1.86
C LEU A 118 11.49 12.10 3.01
N ASN A 119 12.37 11.11 2.76
CA ASN A 119 13.21 10.53 3.80
C ASN A 119 14.24 11.53 4.33
N SER A 120 14.94 12.27 3.47
CA SER A 120 15.99 13.21 3.90
C SER A 120 15.46 14.41 4.72
N SER A 121 14.21 14.83 4.48
CA SER A 121 13.52 15.84 5.29
C SER A 121 12.91 15.27 6.57
N THR A 122 12.49 14.00 6.56
CA THR A 122 11.89 13.31 7.70
C THR A 122 12.95 12.81 8.69
N GLN A 123 13.99 12.12 8.22
CA GLN A 123 15.05 11.49 9.02
C GLN A 123 15.92 12.51 9.79
N ARG A 124 16.04 13.76 9.30
CA ARG A 124 16.71 14.86 10.03
C ARG A 124 15.82 15.59 11.03
N ALA A 125 14.53 15.23 11.12
CA ALA A 125 13.53 15.94 11.91
C ALA A 125 12.66 15.06 12.81
N ILE A 126 12.90 13.74 12.88
CA ILE A 126 12.21 12.84 13.83
C ILE A 126 13.14 12.54 14.99
N ASP A 127 12.75 12.97 16.19
CA ASP A 127 13.49 12.77 17.43
C ASP A 127 13.03 11.50 18.17
N ALA A 128 11.78 11.07 17.95
CA ALA A 128 11.20 9.91 18.63
C ALA A 128 10.08 9.21 17.84
N ILE A 129 9.85 7.94 18.19
CA ILE A 129 8.80 7.11 17.62
C ILE A 129 7.99 6.52 18.77
N ILE A 130 6.69 6.78 18.75
CA ILE A 130 5.74 6.35 19.77
C ILE A 130 4.85 5.26 19.19
N PHE A 131 4.93 4.06 19.75
CA PHE A 131 4.16 2.91 19.30
C PHE A 131 2.86 2.79 20.10
N ASP A 132 1.74 2.52 19.43
CA ASP A 132 0.65 1.80 20.07
C ASP A 132 1.06 0.34 20.33
N MET A 133 0.29 -0.38 21.14
CA MET A 133 0.61 -1.74 21.58
C MET A 133 -0.23 -2.80 20.85
N ASP A 134 -1.54 -2.69 20.95
CA ASP A 134 -2.51 -3.69 20.48
C ASP A 134 -2.72 -3.52 18.98
N GLY A 135 -2.62 -4.58 18.19
CA GLY A 135 -2.70 -4.49 16.71
C GLY A 135 -1.43 -3.94 16.04
N VAL A 136 -0.53 -3.28 16.79
CA VAL A 136 0.77 -2.81 16.28
C VAL A 136 1.92 -3.73 16.68
N LEU A 137 2.13 -3.97 17.98
CA LEU A 137 3.23 -4.83 18.46
C LEU A 137 2.76 -6.24 18.79
N PHE A 138 1.52 -6.37 19.25
CA PHE A 138 0.90 -7.63 19.62
C PHE A 138 -0.33 -7.91 18.77
N ASP A 139 -0.46 -9.15 18.30
CA ASP A 139 -1.65 -9.65 17.61
C ASP A 139 -2.72 -10.07 18.63
N SER A 140 -3.17 -9.10 19.44
CA SER A 140 -4.20 -9.30 20.47
C SER A 140 -5.59 -9.46 19.87
N GLU A 141 -5.83 -8.91 18.67
CA GLU A 141 -7.10 -9.05 17.94
C GLU A 141 -7.35 -10.50 17.51
N SER A 142 -6.38 -11.22 16.94
CA SER A 142 -6.58 -12.63 16.56
C SER A 142 -6.92 -13.51 17.77
N ILE A 143 -6.34 -13.22 18.93
CA ILE A 143 -6.68 -13.90 20.19
C ILE A 143 -8.08 -13.52 20.65
N THR A 144 -8.46 -12.25 20.59
CA THR A 144 -9.82 -11.78 20.91
C THR A 144 -10.86 -12.49 20.05
N ARG A 145 -10.67 -12.53 18.72
CA ARG A 145 -11.58 -13.24 17.79
C ARG A 145 -11.69 -14.72 18.16
N LYS A 146 -10.56 -15.38 18.46
CA LYS A 146 -10.53 -16.80 18.86
C LYS A 146 -11.31 -17.04 20.15
N MET A 147 -11.16 -16.18 21.15
CA MET A 147 -11.83 -16.34 22.45
C MET A 147 -13.33 -16.00 22.38
N TRP A 148 -13.73 -15.07 21.51
CA TRP A 148 -15.14 -14.83 21.22
C TRP A 148 -15.81 -16.04 20.59
N LYS A 149 -15.13 -16.72 19.65
CA LYS A 149 -15.65 -17.98 19.06
C LYS A 149 -15.81 -19.07 20.12
N GLN A 150 -14.85 -19.18 21.04
CA GLN A 150 -14.94 -20.14 22.13
C GLN A 150 -16.11 -19.82 23.08
N ALA A 151 -16.27 -18.56 23.50
CA ALA A 151 -17.41 -18.15 24.31
C ALA A 151 -18.74 -18.40 23.58
N ALA A 152 -18.80 -18.14 22.26
CA ALA A 152 -20.01 -18.38 21.48
C ALA A 152 -20.43 -19.85 21.48
N GLN A 153 -19.49 -20.79 21.49
CA GLN A 153 -19.80 -22.21 21.62
C GLN A 153 -20.43 -22.52 22.99
N GLU A 154 -19.92 -21.94 24.08
CA GLU A 154 -20.46 -22.12 25.43
C GLU A 154 -21.90 -21.59 25.55
N TYR A 155 -22.22 -20.50 24.83
CA TYR A 155 -23.54 -19.85 24.82
C TYR A 155 -24.45 -20.30 23.67
N SER A 156 -24.02 -21.28 22.86
CA SER A 156 -24.75 -21.76 21.67
C SER A 156 -25.13 -20.64 20.68
N VAL A 157 -24.24 -19.66 20.50
CA VAL A 157 -24.41 -18.53 19.58
C VAL A 157 -23.88 -18.90 18.19
N SER A 158 -24.74 -18.81 17.17
CA SER A 158 -24.35 -18.93 15.77
C SER A 158 -23.96 -17.57 15.17
N ASP A 159 -23.22 -17.58 14.05
CA ASP A 159 -22.80 -16.36 13.33
C ASP A 159 -22.03 -15.33 14.21
N ILE A 160 -21.16 -15.82 15.10
CA ILE A 160 -20.35 -14.96 15.96
C ILE A 160 -19.34 -14.13 15.17
N GLU A 161 -18.81 -14.62 14.05
CA GLU A 161 -17.80 -13.93 13.23
C GLU A 161 -18.25 -12.54 12.80
N THR A 162 -19.48 -12.45 12.31
CA THR A 162 -20.07 -11.19 11.87
C THR A 162 -20.22 -10.24 13.08
N ALA A 163 -20.58 -10.76 14.26
CA ALA A 163 -20.67 -9.93 15.46
C ALA A 163 -19.30 -9.45 15.95
N VAL A 164 -18.27 -10.29 15.87
CA VAL A 164 -16.88 -9.91 16.19
C VAL A 164 -16.45 -8.76 15.29
N SER A 165 -16.60 -8.92 13.97
CA SER A 165 -16.25 -7.88 12.99
C SER A 165 -16.99 -6.56 13.22
N ASP A 166 -18.30 -6.63 13.48
CA ASP A 166 -19.10 -5.42 13.68
C ASP A 166 -18.80 -4.74 15.03
N CYS A 167 -18.32 -5.49 16.03
CA CYS A 167 -18.00 -4.97 17.35
C CYS A 167 -16.55 -4.50 17.52
N THR A 168 -15.64 -4.83 16.60
CA THR A 168 -14.26 -4.34 16.62
C THR A 168 -14.24 -2.81 16.69
N GLY A 169 -13.46 -2.26 17.63
CA GLY A 169 -13.35 -0.81 17.85
C GLY A 169 -14.52 -0.13 18.58
N ARG A 170 -15.56 -0.86 19.01
CA ARG A 170 -16.69 -0.30 19.78
C ARG A 170 -16.42 -0.25 21.28
N SER A 171 -17.10 0.67 21.96
CA SER A 171 -17.18 0.69 23.42
C SER A 171 -17.92 -0.55 23.96
N ILE A 172 -17.63 -0.98 25.19
CA ILE A 172 -18.37 -2.09 25.83
C ILE A 172 -19.90 -1.88 25.83
N PRO A 173 -20.42 -0.68 26.18
CA PRO A 173 -21.85 -0.40 26.05
C PRO A 173 -22.40 -0.61 24.64
N ASP A 174 -21.70 -0.12 23.61
CA ASP A 174 -22.14 -0.25 22.21
C ASP A 174 -22.06 -1.68 21.71
N THR A 175 -21.01 -2.41 22.10
CA THR A 175 -20.88 -3.86 21.87
C THR A 175 -22.06 -4.60 22.51
N CYS A 176 -22.38 -4.32 23.77
CA CYS A 176 -23.49 -4.99 24.44
C CYS A 176 -24.83 -4.67 23.77
N ALA A 177 -25.07 -3.40 23.44
CA ALA A 177 -26.28 -2.97 22.73
C ALA A 177 -26.41 -3.65 21.36
N TYR A 178 -25.30 -3.77 20.61
CA TYR A 178 -25.26 -4.48 19.34
C TYR A 178 -25.58 -5.97 19.52
N LEU A 179 -24.95 -6.64 20.50
CA LEU A 179 -25.18 -8.07 20.76
C LEU A 179 -26.62 -8.37 21.15
N VAL A 180 -27.24 -7.54 21.99
CA VAL A 180 -28.67 -7.64 22.33
C VAL A 180 -29.55 -7.41 21.10
N LYS A 181 -29.22 -6.43 20.25
CA LYS A 181 -29.95 -6.18 19.01
C LYS A 181 -29.86 -7.37 18.05
N LYS A 182 -28.69 -8.00 17.94
CA LYS A 182 -28.43 -9.10 17.01
C LYS A 182 -29.00 -10.43 17.48
N TYR A 183 -28.77 -10.79 18.74
CA TYR A 183 -29.12 -12.12 19.28
C TYR A 183 -30.41 -12.14 20.11
N GLY A 184 -31.03 -10.98 20.30
CA GLY A 184 -32.34 -10.83 20.95
C GLY A 184 -32.26 -10.23 22.36
N ARG A 185 -33.40 -9.73 22.83
CA ARG A 185 -33.53 -8.99 24.11
C ARG A 185 -33.08 -9.77 25.34
N SER A 186 -33.16 -11.09 25.31
CA SER A 186 -32.75 -11.97 26.41
C SER A 186 -31.27 -12.39 26.34
N PHE A 187 -30.51 -11.94 25.34
CA PHE A 187 -29.11 -12.30 25.22
C PHE A 187 -28.29 -11.68 26.37
N PRO A 188 -27.54 -12.47 27.15
CA PRO A 188 -26.80 -11.99 28.31
C PRO A 188 -25.49 -11.30 27.88
N ALA A 189 -25.59 -10.19 27.15
CA ALA A 189 -24.45 -9.56 26.48
C ALA A 189 -23.29 -9.18 27.41
N MET A 190 -23.59 -8.69 28.61
CA MET A 190 -22.57 -8.32 29.59
C MET A 190 -21.85 -9.55 30.15
N GLU A 191 -22.58 -10.63 30.45
CA GLU A 191 -22.00 -11.88 30.94
C GLU A 191 -21.17 -12.56 29.85
N PHE A 192 -21.69 -12.58 28.61
CA PHE A 192 -20.96 -13.07 27.44
C PHE A 192 -19.65 -12.28 27.26
N ARG A 193 -19.69 -10.95 27.31
CA ARG A 193 -18.48 -10.13 27.15
C ARG A 193 -17.49 -10.36 28.28
N LYS A 194 -17.98 -10.50 29.51
CA LYS A 194 -17.16 -10.87 30.67
C LYS A 194 -16.47 -12.22 30.43
N ARG A 195 -17.22 -13.22 29.95
CA ARG A 195 -16.67 -14.55 29.62
C ARG A 195 -15.60 -14.49 28.54
N CYS A 196 -15.81 -13.72 27.46
CA CYS A 196 -14.78 -13.49 26.45
C CYS A 196 -13.50 -12.89 27.05
N SER A 197 -13.63 -11.97 28.02
CA SER A 197 -12.49 -11.36 28.71
C SER A 197 -11.75 -12.37 29.58
N GLU A 198 -12.47 -13.18 30.34
CA GLU A 198 -11.89 -14.25 31.18
C GLU A 198 -11.11 -15.26 30.33
N LEU A 199 -11.68 -15.69 29.20
CA LEU A 199 -11.01 -16.58 28.26
C LEU A 199 -9.76 -15.96 27.64
N PHE A 200 -9.83 -14.67 27.27
CA PHE A 200 -8.68 -13.92 26.78
C PHE A 200 -7.54 -13.86 27.81
N HIS A 201 -7.82 -13.42 29.04
CA HIS A 201 -6.77 -13.35 30.07
C HIS A 201 -6.19 -14.72 30.41
N ALA A 202 -7.03 -15.76 30.51
CA ALA A 202 -6.55 -17.12 30.74
C ALA A 202 -5.66 -17.64 29.59
N TYR A 203 -5.98 -17.26 28.34
CA TYR A 203 -5.13 -17.58 27.20
C TYR A 203 -3.79 -16.85 27.26
N VAL A 204 -3.82 -15.53 27.51
CA VAL A 204 -2.61 -14.69 27.59
C VAL A 204 -1.71 -15.11 28.74
N ASP A 205 -2.25 -15.38 29.93
CA ASP A 205 -1.47 -15.84 31.08
C ASP A 205 -0.77 -17.18 30.84
N LYS A 206 -1.39 -18.05 30.02
CA LYS A 206 -0.83 -19.37 29.70
C LYS A 206 0.16 -19.35 28.53
N ASN A 207 -0.11 -18.54 27.50
CA ASN A 207 0.59 -18.63 26.22
C ASN A 207 1.40 -17.37 25.85
N GLY A 208 1.22 -16.28 26.60
CA GLY A 208 1.64 -14.94 26.20
C GLY A 208 0.79 -14.37 25.06
N LEU A 209 1.04 -13.12 24.71
CA LEU A 209 0.50 -12.51 23.49
C LEU A 209 1.46 -12.77 22.31
N PRO A 210 0.94 -13.19 21.15
CA PRO A 210 1.74 -13.29 19.93
C PRO A 210 2.20 -11.90 19.48
N LEU A 211 3.43 -11.80 18.98
CA LEU A 211 3.95 -10.58 18.38
C LEU A 211 3.41 -10.42 16.95
N MET A 212 3.18 -9.18 16.54
CA MET A 212 2.99 -8.83 15.14
C MET A 212 4.27 -9.14 14.34
N TYR A 213 4.09 -9.49 13.06
CA TYR A 213 5.22 -9.73 12.18
C TYR A 213 6.15 -8.51 12.12
N TYR A 214 7.45 -8.76 12.24
CA TYR A 214 8.51 -7.75 12.24
C TYR A 214 8.54 -6.82 13.46
N ALA A 215 7.75 -7.06 14.51
CA ALA A 215 7.70 -6.18 15.68
C ALA A 215 9.04 -6.10 16.43
N ARG A 216 9.76 -7.21 16.60
CA ARG A 216 11.08 -7.17 17.23
C ARG A 216 12.12 -6.57 16.31
N GLU A 217 12.09 -6.97 15.04
CA GLU A 217 13.03 -6.55 14.01
C GLU A 217 13.02 -5.03 13.83
N ILE A 218 11.84 -4.41 13.79
CA ILE A 218 11.75 -2.94 13.69
C ILE A 218 12.25 -2.26 14.97
N LEU A 219 11.94 -2.78 16.16
CA LEU A 219 12.41 -2.20 17.42
C LEU A 219 13.94 -2.29 17.53
N ASP A 220 14.54 -3.40 17.08
CA ASP A 220 15.99 -3.57 16.97
C ASP A 220 16.60 -2.57 15.98
N TYR A 221 16.02 -2.46 14.77
CA TYR A 221 16.46 -1.49 13.76
C TYR A 221 16.47 -0.07 14.32
N LEU A 222 15.36 0.37 14.92
CA LEU A 222 15.23 1.74 15.41
C LEU A 222 16.20 2.05 16.55
N LYS A 223 16.41 1.09 17.46
CA LYS A 223 17.38 1.24 18.54
C LYS A 223 18.82 1.30 18.03
N GLN A 224 19.16 0.50 17.02
CA GLN A 224 20.49 0.53 16.38
C GLN A 224 20.77 1.86 15.66
N HIS A 225 19.72 2.52 15.14
CA HIS A 225 19.81 3.81 14.46
C HIS A 225 19.65 5.02 15.41
N GLY A 226 19.54 4.78 16.72
CA GLY A 226 19.56 5.84 17.74
C GLY A 226 18.23 6.56 17.94
N TYR A 227 17.11 6.02 17.43
CA TYR A 227 15.79 6.58 17.69
C TYR A 227 15.36 6.36 19.14
N ARG A 228 14.70 7.38 19.71
CA ARG A 228 14.07 7.29 21.03
C ARG A 228 12.69 6.66 20.89
N LEU A 229 12.40 5.67 21.73
CA LEU A 229 11.16 4.90 21.62
C LEU A 229 10.30 5.07 22.86
N ALA A 230 9.00 5.30 22.65
CA ALA A 230 7.99 5.29 23.69
C ALA A 230 6.79 4.42 23.28
N LEU A 231 5.97 4.05 24.26
CA LEU A 231 4.73 3.32 24.03
C LEU A 231 3.54 4.11 24.60
N ALA A 232 2.42 4.12 23.86
CA ALA A 232 1.17 4.80 24.25
C ALA A 232 -0.03 3.88 23.99
N SER A 233 -0.55 3.24 25.03
CA SER A 233 -1.66 2.27 24.93
C SER A 233 -2.85 2.65 25.81
N SER A 234 -4.07 2.46 25.31
CA SER A 234 -5.29 2.62 26.11
C SER A 234 -5.46 1.53 27.19
N THR A 235 -4.59 0.52 27.20
CA THR A 235 -4.56 -0.57 28.18
C THR A 235 -3.92 -0.09 29.49
N ARG A 236 -4.36 -0.67 30.62
CA ARG A 236 -3.87 -0.30 31.97
C ARG A 236 -2.41 -0.68 32.17
N LYS A 237 -1.68 0.12 32.96
CA LYS A 237 -0.24 -0.03 33.19
C LYS A 237 0.18 -1.43 33.60
N SER A 238 -0.55 -2.04 34.55
CA SER A 238 -0.19 -3.37 35.06
C SER A 238 -0.19 -4.46 33.98
N VAL A 239 -1.07 -4.34 32.99
CA VAL A 239 -1.20 -5.30 31.88
C VAL A 239 -0.10 -5.04 30.86
N VAL A 240 0.06 -3.78 30.42
CA VAL A 240 1.11 -3.36 29.48
C VAL A 240 2.50 -3.76 29.96
N GLU A 241 2.84 -3.47 31.22
CA GLU A 241 4.16 -3.79 31.79
C GLU A 241 4.40 -5.31 31.83
N LYS A 242 3.38 -6.10 32.16
CA LYS A 242 3.47 -7.58 32.15
C LYS A 242 3.69 -8.11 30.74
N GLU A 243 2.88 -7.69 29.78
CA GLU A 243 2.93 -8.19 28.39
C GLU A 243 4.25 -7.82 27.71
N LEU A 244 4.73 -6.58 27.91
CA LEU A 244 6.05 -6.17 27.44
C LEU A 244 7.19 -6.95 28.10
N ALA A 245 7.09 -7.27 29.39
CA ALA A 245 8.10 -8.06 30.09
C ALA A 245 8.11 -9.51 29.62
N ASP A 246 6.95 -10.16 29.53
CA ASP A 246 6.79 -11.54 29.07
C ASP A 246 7.32 -11.73 27.63
N ALA A 247 7.11 -10.72 26.78
CA ALA A 247 7.62 -10.71 25.41
C ALA A 247 9.08 -10.23 25.29
N GLY A 248 9.73 -9.79 26.38
CA GLY A 248 11.08 -9.24 26.32
C GLY A 248 11.20 -7.98 25.46
N LEU A 249 10.14 -7.15 25.42
CA LEU A 249 10.09 -5.88 24.70
C LEU A 249 10.18 -4.65 25.61
N ARG A 250 10.05 -4.82 26.93
CA ARG A 250 10.04 -3.68 27.86
C ARG A 250 11.28 -2.79 27.76
N GLY A 251 12.45 -3.38 27.48
CA GLY A 251 13.74 -2.69 27.39
C GLY A 251 13.98 -1.86 26.12
N TYR A 252 13.02 -1.81 25.19
CA TYR A 252 13.08 -0.92 24.03
C TYR A 252 12.53 0.48 24.35
N PHE A 253 11.54 0.57 25.24
CA PHE A 253 10.80 1.81 25.49
C PHE A 253 11.37 2.59 26.69
N GLU A 254 11.73 3.85 26.46
CA GLU A 254 12.15 4.79 27.50
C GLU A 254 10.97 5.15 28.42
N THR A 255 9.81 5.39 27.81
CA THR A 255 8.57 5.73 28.52
C THR A 255 7.40 4.89 28.02
N VAL A 256 6.46 4.62 28.93
CA VAL A 256 5.25 3.86 28.66
C VAL A 256 4.07 4.62 29.27
N THR A 257 3.17 5.09 28.42
CA THR A 257 1.95 5.81 28.79
C THR A 257 0.76 4.88 28.61
N CYS A 258 -0.06 4.76 29.65
CA CYS A 258 -1.13 3.78 29.73
C CYS A 258 -2.49 4.45 29.93
N GLY A 259 -3.58 3.73 29.64
CA GLY A 259 -4.93 4.29 29.69
C GLY A 259 -5.38 4.73 31.08
N ASP A 260 -4.79 4.18 32.14
CA ASP A 260 -5.02 4.60 33.53
C ASP A 260 -4.14 5.77 33.99
N MET A 261 -3.34 6.34 33.08
CA MET A 261 -2.54 7.56 33.30
C MET A 261 -3.17 8.81 32.67
N VAL A 262 -4.27 8.65 31.93
CA VAL A 262 -4.95 9.74 31.21
C VAL A 262 -6.45 9.77 31.54
N THR A 263 -7.07 10.92 31.35
CA THR A 263 -8.49 11.14 31.61
C THR A 263 -9.35 10.71 30.42
N HIS A 264 -8.90 11.02 29.20
CA HIS A 264 -9.60 10.73 27.96
C HIS A 264 -8.81 9.72 27.13
N SER A 265 -9.49 8.67 26.68
CA SER A 265 -8.91 7.68 25.77
C SER A 265 -8.95 8.16 24.31
N LYS A 266 -8.17 7.49 23.44
CA LYS A 266 -8.24 7.67 21.98
C LYS A 266 -9.71 7.64 21.51
N PRO A 267 -10.17 8.58 20.67
CA PRO A 267 -9.40 9.47 19.80
C PRO A 267 -8.92 10.79 20.43
N ASP A 268 -9.12 11.02 21.72
CA ASP A 268 -8.58 12.22 22.37
C ASP A 268 -7.03 12.21 22.33
N PRO A 269 -6.36 13.36 22.07
CA PRO A 269 -4.90 13.41 21.94
C PRO A 269 -4.12 13.25 23.26
N GLU A 270 -4.79 13.26 24.42
CA GLU A 270 -4.16 13.29 25.75
C GLU A 270 -3.06 12.24 25.91
N ILE A 271 -3.27 11.00 25.44
CA ILE A 271 -2.30 9.92 25.60
C ILE A 271 -0.99 10.14 24.84
N TYR A 272 -1.06 10.67 23.62
CA TYR A 272 0.14 10.97 22.84
C TYR A 272 0.82 12.25 23.32
N MET A 273 0.05 13.25 23.76
CA MET A 273 0.62 14.44 24.41
C MET A 273 1.39 14.06 25.67
N GLU A 274 0.83 13.17 26.49
CA GLU A 274 1.47 12.68 27.71
C GLU A 274 2.71 11.82 27.41
N ALA A 275 2.67 11.00 26.35
CA ALA A 275 3.83 10.23 25.91
C ALA A 275 4.99 11.15 25.46
N CYS A 276 4.70 12.17 24.64
CA CYS A 276 5.69 13.19 24.24
C CYS A 276 6.23 13.94 25.46
N ARG A 277 5.35 14.34 26.39
CA ARG A 277 5.73 15.05 27.63
C ARG A 277 6.66 14.20 28.50
N SER A 278 6.33 12.93 28.68
CA SER A 278 7.12 11.98 29.47
C SER A 278 8.49 11.73 28.83
N LEU A 279 8.55 11.66 27.49
CA LEU A 279 9.80 11.48 26.76
C LEU A 279 10.62 12.79 26.63
N GLY A 280 9.99 13.94 26.84
CA GLY A 280 10.62 15.26 26.73
C GLY A 280 10.95 15.64 25.28
N VAL A 281 10.04 15.37 24.35
CA VAL A 281 10.22 15.60 22.90
C VAL A 281 9.12 16.51 22.34
N ASP A 282 9.42 17.19 21.23
CA ASP A 282 8.44 17.97 20.47
C ASP A 282 7.52 17.02 19.68
N PRO A 283 6.18 17.07 19.87
CA PRO A 283 5.24 16.26 19.12
C PRO A 283 5.42 16.36 17.59
N LEU A 284 5.77 17.53 17.05
CA LEU A 284 5.97 17.74 15.61
C LEU A 284 7.15 16.94 15.03
N LYS A 285 8.04 16.48 15.91
CA LYS A 285 9.20 15.65 15.61
C LYS A 285 9.01 14.20 16.02
N CYS A 286 7.79 13.77 16.24
CA CYS A 286 7.49 12.39 16.62
C CYS A 286 6.67 11.69 15.53
N LEU A 287 6.97 10.42 15.30
CA LEU A 287 6.06 9.52 14.61
C LEU A 287 5.17 8.80 15.64
N ALA A 288 3.91 8.58 15.30
CA ALA A 288 3.02 7.68 16.04
C ALA A 288 2.71 6.47 15.16
N ILE A 289 2.98 5.26 15.62
CA ILE A 289 2.71 4.02 14.88
C ILE A 289 1.42 3.39 15.41
N GLU A 290 0.42 3.25 14.56
CA GLU A 290 -0.97 2.90 14.91
C GLU A 290 -1.59 1.94 13.91
N ASP A 291 -2.56 1.14 14.34
CA ASP A 291 -3.38 0.28 13.47
C ASP A 291 -4.82 0.80 13.31
N SER A 292 -5.26 1.69 14.21
CA SER A 292 -6.68 2.04 14.38
C SER A 292 -7.00 3.49 13.99
N PRO A 293 -8.20 3.76 13.43
CA PRO A 293 -8.65 5.13 13.16
C PRO A 293 -8.62 6.06 14.38
N ASN A 294 -9.07 5.57 15.55
CA ASN A 294 -9.08 6.36 16.78
C ASN A 294 -7.65 6.74 17.21
N GLY A 295 -6.72 5.81 17.06
CA GLY A 295 -5.30 6.07 17.30
C GLY A 295 -4.70 7.11 16.38
N ILE A 296 -4.99 7.02 15.07
CA ILE A 296 -4.56 8.03 14.09
C ILE A 296 -5.11 9.42 14.42
N LEU A 297 -6.40 9.51 14.77
CA LEU A 297 -7.02 10.79 15.16
C LEU A 297 -6.38 11.37 16.42
N SER A 298 -6.08 10.53 17.42
CA SER A 298 -5.40 10.92 18.65
C SER A 298 -3.99 11.45 18.39
N ALA A 299 -3.19 10.71 17.62
CA ALA A 299 -1.84 11.10 17.25
C ALA A 299 -1.81 12.41 16.45
N TYR A 300 -2.69 12.53 15.44
CA TYR A 300 -2.84 13.73 14.64
C TYR A 300 -3.24 14.93 15.49
N GLY A 301 -4.22 14.76 16.39
CA GLY A 301 -4.67 15.81 17.30
C GLY A 301 -3.60 16.26 18.30
N ALA A 302 -2.66 15.37 18.65
CA ALA A 302 -1.51 15.68 19.49
C ALA A 302 -0.36 16.37 18.71
N GLY A 303 -0.48 16.51 17.39
CA GLY A 303 0.53 17.12 16.52
C GLY A 303 1.65 16.18 16.07
N LEU A 304 1.53 14.87 16.35
CA LEU A 304 2.46 13.87 15.84
C LEU A 304 2.18 13.59 14.36
N LYS A 305 3.16 12.98 13.70
CA LYS A 305 3.03 12.46 12.33
C LYS A 305 2.52 11.02 12.39
N PRO A 306 1.23 10.76 12.08
CA PRO A 306 0.65 9.43 12.24
C PRO A 306 1.09 8.50 11.11
N VAL A 307 1.54 7.31 11.46
CA VAL A 307 1.83 6.22 10.54
C VAL A 307 0.89 5.08 10.83
N MET A 308 0.08 4.71 9.84
CA MET A 308 -0.86 3.60 9.99
C MET A 308 -0.28 2.32 9.43
N ILE A 309 -0.40 1.23 10.18
CA ILE A 309 -0.19 -0.15 9.76
C ILE A 309 -1.51 -0.89 9.99
N PRO A 310 -2.39 -0.94 8.97
CA PRO A 310 -3.72 -1.52 9.15
C PRO A 310 -3.64 -3.00 9.54
N ASP A 311 -4.33 -3.36 10.62
CA ASP A 311 -4.62 -4.76 10.96
C ASP A 311 -6.03 -5.13 10.45
N GLN A 312 -7.06 -4.91 11.27
CA GLN A 312 -8.44 -5.32 10.93
C GLN A 312 -9.23 -4.23 10.19
N ILE A 313 -8.90 -2.95 10.42
CA ILE A 313 -9.64 -1.80 9.91
C ILE A 313 -8.79 -1.06 8.88
N GLN A 314 -9.30 -0.94 7.66
CA GLN A 314 -8.66 -0.15 6.61
C GLN A 314 -9.02 1.33 6.76
N PRO A 315 -8.09 2.26 6.49
CA PRO A 315 -8.38 3.69 6.57
C PRO A 315 -9.35 4.09 5.45
N ASP A 316 -10.37 4.86 5.82
CA ASP A 316 -11.20 5.61 4.87
C ASP A 316 -10.48 6.89 4.39
N ASP A 317 -11.14 7.67 3.55
CA ASP A 317 -10.55 8.90 3.00
C ASP A 317 -10.34 9.98 4.06
N GLU A 318 -11.14 9.97 5.13
CA GLU A 318 -10.97 10.90 6.25
C GLU A 318 -9.69 10.59 7.04
N ILE A 319 -9.45 9.31 7.35
CA ILE A 319 -8.23 8.87 8.03
C ILE A 319 -7.01 9.07 7.13
N LYS A 320 -7.08 8.72 5.84
CA LYS A 320 -5.97 8.93 4.89
C LYS A 320 -5.53 10.38 4.81
N ALA A 321 -6.46 11.33 4.89
CA ALA A 321 -6.13 12.76 4.87
C ALA A 321 -5.33 13.25 6.09
N ARG A 322 -5.25 12.44 7.16
CA ARG A 322 -4.50 12.74 8.40
C ARG A 322 -3.25 11.88 8.57
N LEU A 323 -3.01 10.93 7.67
CA LEU A 323 -1.80 10.11 7.70
C LEU A 323 -0.60 10.90 7.20
N PHE A 324 0.53 10.67 7.87
CA PHE A 324 1.83 11.00 7.33
C PHE A 324 2.30 9.89 6.38
N ILE A 325 2.20 8.63 6.80
CA ILE A 325 2.58 7.44 6.01
C ILE A 325 1.54 6.33 6.23
N LEU A 326 1.29 5.55 5.17
CA LEU A 326 0.56 4.29 5.25
C LEU A 326 1.52 3.15 4.91
N CYS A 327 1.75 2.25 5.86
CA CYS A 327 2.62 1.09 5.72
C CYS A 327 1.78 -0.20 5.66
N SER A 328 2.22 -1.16 4.87
CA SER A 328 1.60 -2.49 4.79
C SER A 328 2.00 -3.42 5.94
N ASN A 329 3.11 -3.15 6.62
CA ASN A 329 3.60 -3.86 7.80
C ASN A 329 4.71 -3.04 8.50
N LEU A 330 5.16 -3.48 9.68
CA LEU A 330 6.19 -2.80 10.47
C LEU A 330 7.55 -2.67 9.76
N LYS A 331 7.94 -3.64 8.92
CA LYS A 331 9.22 -3.60 8.20
C LYS A 331 9.28 -2.46 7.19
N GLU A 332 8.13 -2.06 6.63
CA GLU A 332 8.07 -0.96 5.68
C GLU A 332 8.47 0.40 6.30
N LEU A 333 8.43 0.53 7.63
CA LEU A 333 8.93 1.72 8.34
C LEU A 333 10.41 2.01 8.05
N GLU A 334 11.24 0.98 7.84
CA GLU A 334 12.66 1.14 7.50
C GLU A 334 12.87 1.96 6.22
N LYS A 335 11.89 1.96 5.31
CA LYS A 335 11.98 2.76 4.07
C LYS A 335 11.89 4.26 4.32
N TYR A 336 11.44 4.68 5.51
CA TYR A 336 11.16 6.07 5.85
C TYR A 336 12.05 6.62 6.97
N LEU A 337 12.90 5.78 7.56
CA LEU A 337 13.64 6.02 8.82
C LEU A 337 15.08 5.54 8.74
#